data_AF-A0A3D0P0S3-F1
#
_entry.id   AF-A0A3D0P0S3-F1
#
_cell.length_a   1.000
_cell.length_b   1.000
_cell.length_c   1.000
_cell.angle_alpha   90.00
_cell.angle_beta   90.00
_cell.angle_gamma   90.00
#
_symmetry.space_group_name_H-M   'P 1'
#
loop_
_entity.id
_entity.type
_entity.pdbx_description
1 polymer ?
#
loop_
_entity_poly.entity_id
_entity_poly.type
_entity_poly.pdbx_seq_one_letter_code
_entity_poly.pdbx_strand_id
1 'polypeptide(L)'
;MLTRQQLQRLAQRERIGLQAQERDDLQYLLLSLLYARSQSLIFKGGTALRIVYRGQRYLEDLDFNAPGGLADVQPIWQAVIGDLARYGIEAETREAWEGENGYSFDVSYRGPLYDGRDRTQGKVRVDLNLRDESMEVQRQLVSPEYDDVRPFVITTLTPAHLLAEKVRALLVRGKPRDLYDVWLMQSKGWPVDWVLIGQKLSLYAQPFSPDQLQAALDRIAPDWEGDLRPLLPQLPRFEDARRVADEYLKPG
;
A
#
# COMPACT_ATOMS: atom_id res chain seq x y z
N MET A 1 10.09 16.92 7.11
CA MET A 1 10.85 15.80 6.51
C MET A 1 12.12 15.59 7.29
N LEU A 2 12.50 14.34 7.48
CA LEU A 2 13.77 13.98 8.09
C LEU A 2 14.97 14.43 7.24
N THR A 3 16.09 14.76 7.87
CA THR A 3 17.33 15.07 7.15
C THR A 3 17.95 13.80 6.54
N ARG A 4 18.83 13.95 5.54
CA ARG A 4 19.59 12.83 4.95
C ARG A 4 20.31 11.98 6.00
N GLN A 5 20.88 12.61 7.03
CA GLN A 5 21.57 11.89 8.10
C GLN A 5 20.60 11.14 9.03
N GLN A 6 19.42 11.69 9.31
CA GLN A 6 18.36 10.96 10.02
C GLN A 6 17.87 9.76 9.22
N LEU A 7 17.59 9.95 7.93
CA LEU A 7 17.19 8.88 7.02
C LEU A 7 18.24 7.77 6.93
N GLN A 8 19.53 8.11 6.85
CA GLN A 8 20.62 7.12 6.86
C GLN A 8 20.65 6.27 8.13
N ARG A 9 20.48 6.91 9.30
CA ARG A 9 20.43 6.18 10.58
C ARG A 9 19.23 5.24 10.65
N LEU A 10 18.06 5.70 10.21
CA LEU A 10 16.85 4.88 10.19
C LEU A 10 16.97 3.73 9.18
N ALA A 11 17.40 4.01 7.96
CA ALA A 11 17.59 2.99 6.92
C ALA A 11 18.56 1.88 7.38
N GLN A 12 19.65 2.25 8.07
CA GLN A 12 20.58 1.28 8.65
C GLN A 12 19.94 0.46 9.78
N ARG A 13 19.17 1.11 10.68
CA ARG A 13 18.47 0.45 11.78
C ARG A 13 17.43 -0.54 11.26
N GLU A 14 16.63 -0.11 10.30
CA GLU A 14 15.56 -0.88 9.67
C GLU A 14 16.04 -1.84 8.58
N ARG A 15 17.34 -1.81 8.24
CA ARG A 15 17.96 -2.66 7.19
C ARG A 15 17.24 -2.57 5.83
N ILE A 16 16.88 -1.35 5.44
CA ILE A 16 16.21 -1.06 4.17
C ILE A 16 17.02 -0.05 3.34
N GLY A 17 16.75 0.03 2.04
CA GLY A 17 17.34 1.04 1.17
C GLY A 17 16.97 2.47 1.58
N LEU A 18 17.92 3.39 1.42
CA LEU A 18 17.76 4.78 1.84
C LEU A 18 16.58 5.49 1.13
N GLN A 19 16.38 5.21 -0.16
CA GLN A 19 15.25 5.73 -0.93
C GLN A 19 13.90 5.19 -0.43
N ALA A 20 13.84 3.91 -0.04
CA ALA A 20 12.62 3.33 0.52
C ALA A 20 12.28 3.98 1.87
N GLN A 21 13.29 4.30 2.68
CA GLN A 21 13.13 5.01 3.95
C GLN A 21 12.65 6.46 3.76
N GLU A 22 13.21 7.20 2.80
CA GLU A 22 12.76 8.56 2.46
C GLU A 22 11.31 8.56 1.96
N ARG A 23 10.97 7.59 1.11
CA ARG A 23 9.62 7.45 0.57
C ARG A 23 8.60 7.11 1.66
N ASP A 24 8.97 6.25 2.60
CA ASP A 24 8.10 5.91 3.72
C ASP A 24 7.80 7.15 4.58
N ASP A 25 8.82 7.96 4.91
CA ASP A 25 8.66 9.25 5.59
C ASP A 25 7.66 10.16 4.86
N LEU A 26 7.82 10.31 3.53
CA LEU A 26 6.89 11.10 2.72
C LEU A 26 5.48 10.52 2.71
N GLN A 27 5.32 9.19 2.66
CA GLN A 27 4.00 8.54 2.67
C GLN A 27 3.24 8.87 3.96
N TYR A 28 3.88 8.84 5.13
CA TYR A 28 3.26 9.27 6.39
C TYR A 28 2.87 10.75 6.34
N LEU A 29 3.72 11.63 5.81
CA LEU A 29 3.42 13.05 5.67
C LEU A 29 2.23 13.29 4.73
N LEU A 30 2.21 12.68 3.54
CA LEU A 30 1.12 12.76 2.57
C LEU A 30 -0.21 12.30 3.19
N LEU A 31 -0.21 11.16 3.88
CA LEU A 31 -1.40 10.64 4.56
C LEU A 31 -1.86 11.59 5.67
N SER A 32 -0.94 12.16 6.46
CA SER A 32 -1.29 13.09 7.53
C SER A 32 -1.97 14.36 6.98
N LEU A 33 -1.47 14.89 5.86
CA LEU A 33 -2.03 16.06 5.19
C LEU A 33 -3.37 15.74 4.52
N LEU A 34 -3.47 14.59 3.87
CA LEU A 34 -4.70 14.11 3.24
C LEU A 34 -5.81 13.98 4.27
N TYR A 35 -5.55 13.27 5.37
CA TYR A 35 -6.56 12.95 6.38
C TYR A 35 -6.88 14.11 7.32
N ALA A 36 -6.02 15.13 7.39
CA ALA A 36 -6.36 16.42 7.99
C ALA A 36 -7.38 17.22 7.15
N ARG A 37 -7.45 16.95 5.83
CA ARG A 37 -8.34 17.64 4.89
C ARG A 37 -9.65 16.88 4.65
N SER A 38 -9.58 15.57 4.50
CA SER A 38 -10.75 14.75 4.23
C SER A 38 -10.61 13.33 4.75
N GLN A 39 -11.73 12.78 5.20
CA GLN A 39 -11.86 11.36 5.57
C GLN A 39 -12.59 10.55 4.49
N SER A 40 -12.86 11.15 3.31
CA SER A 40 -13.62 10.54 2.21
C SER A 40 -12.84 9.52 1.38
N LEU A 41 -11.50 9.62 1.36
CA LEU A 41 -10.65 8.60 0.73
C LEU A 41 -10.43 7.46 1.71
N ILE A 42 -10.63 6.24 1.25
CA ILE A 42 -10.49 5.04 2.07
C ILE A 42 -9.16 4.37 1.73
N PHE A 43 -8.23 4.42 2.68
CA PHE A 43 -6.89 3.87 2.49
C PHE A 43 -6.89 2.35 2.47
N LYS A 44 -6.15 1.77 1.54
CA LYS A 44 -6.08 0.32 1.37
C LYS A 44 -4.71 -0.15 0.85
N GLY A 45 -4.68 -1.37 0.32
CA GLY A 45 -3.49 -1.92 -0.30
C GLY A 45 -2.43 -2.34 0.71
N GLY A 46 -1.20 -2.53 0.22
CA GLY A 46 -0.10 -3.02 1.08
C GLY A 46 0.45 -1.95 2.01
N THR A 47 0.36 -0.67 1.62
CA THR A 47 0.85 0.44 2.44
C THR A 47 -0.06 0.68 3.65
N ALA A 48 -1.36 0.39 3.54
CA ALA A 48 -2.23 0.30 4.71
C ALA A 48 -1.78 -0.80 5.69
N LEU A 49 -1.39 -1.98 5.20
CA LEU A 49 -0.85 -3.05 6.07
C LEU A 49 0.42 -2.61 6.78
N ARG A 50 1.31 -1.90 6.10
CA ARG A 50 2.52 -1.33 6.69
C ARG A 50 2.20 -0.27 7.75
N ILE A 51 1.51 0.80 7.36
CA ILE A 51 1.35 2.02 8.16
C ILE A 51 0.32 1.85 9.27
N VAL A 52 -0.85 1.30 8.95
CA VAL A 52 -1.95 1.17 9.92
C VAL A 52 -1.76 -0.05 10.81
N TYR A 53 -1.34 -1.17 10.22
CA TYR A 53 -1.28 -2.46 10.91
C TYR A 53 0.15 -2.91 11.23
N ARG A 54 1.14 -2.03 11.10
CA ARG A 54 2.56 -2.27 11.44
C ARG A 54 3.13 -3.51 10.74
N GLY A 55 2.91 -3.61 9.44
CA GLY A 55 3.54 -4.59 8.57
C GLY A 55 5.01 -4.24 8.31
N GLN A 56 5.83 -5.23 7.96
CA GLN A 56 7.28 -5.05 7.85
C GLN A 56 7.77 -4.64 6.45
N ARG A 57 6.98 -4.91 5.41
CA ARG A 57 7.35 -4.62 4.02
C ARG A 57 7.25 -3.12 3.74
N TYR A 58 8.26 -2.53 3.10
CA TYR A 58 8.23 -1.18 2.55
C TYR A 58 7.53 -1.18 1.19
N LEU A 59 6.84 -0.09 0.86
CA LEU A 59 6.01 -0.01 -0.34
C LEU A 59 6.19 1.29 -1.10
N GLU A 60 5.77 1.25 -2.36
CA GLU A 60 5.95 2.33 -3.32
C GLU A 60 4.71 3.20 -3.45
N ASP A 61 3.54 2.57 -3.33
CA ASP A 61 2.27 3.10 -3.78
C ASP A 61 1.35 3.46 -2.60
N LEU A 62 0.48 4.44 -2.77
CA LEU A 62 -0.63 4.73 -1.89
C LEU A 62 -1.94 4.40 -2.61
N ASP A 63 -2.59 3.32 -2.20
CA ASP A 63 -3.84 2.84 -2.79
C ASP A 63 -5.06 3.36 -2.01
N PHE A 64 -6.06 3.90 -2.71
CA PHE A 64 -7.31 4.33 -2.11
C PHE A 64 -8.53 3.84 -2.89
N ASN A 65 -9.66 3.68 -2.21
CA ASN A 65 -10.96 3.86 -2.88
C ASN A 65 -11.41 5.32 -2.71
N ALA A 66 -12.02 5.85 -3.75
CA ALA A 66 -12.52 7.22 -3.83
C ALA A 66 -13.98 7.22 -4.32
N PRO A 67 -14.96 6.92 -3.44
CA PRO A 67 -16.37 6.79 -3.82
C PRO A 67 -17.01 8.10 -4.29
N GLY A 68 -16.44 9.26 -3.95
CA GLY A 68 -16.87 10.57 -4.48
C GLY A 68 -16.45 10.83 -5.93
N GLY A 69 -15.69 9.92 -6.55
CA GLY A 69 -15.19 10.09 -7.91
C GLY A 69 -14.08 11.13 -8.02
N LEU A 70 -13.60 11.34 -9.25
CA LEU A 70 -12.39 12.12 -9.52
C LEU A 70 -12.55 13.63 -9.20
N ALA A 71 -13.71 14.20 -9.51
CA ALA A 71 -14.00 15.62 -9.32
C ALA A 71 -13.86 16.06 -7.85
N ASP A 72 -14.19 15.16 -6.91
CA ASP A 72 -14.10 15.44 -5.47
C ASP A 72 -12.68 15.27 -4.93
N VAL A 73 -11.91 14.32 -5.46
CA VAL A 73 -10.60 13.95 -4.90
C VAL A 73 -9.43 14.72 -5.51
N GLN A 74 -9.52 15.14 -6.77
CA GLN A 74 -8.43 15.85 -7.44
C GLN A 74 -8.09 17.19 -6.76
N PRO A 75 -9.06 18.05 -6.36
CA PRO A 75 -8.75 19.28 -5.63
C PRO A 75 -8.10 19.03 -4.26
N ILE A 76 -8.48 17.93 -3.59
CA ILE A 76 -7.90 17.54 -2.30
C ILE A 76 -6.42 17.21 -2.49
N TRP A 77 -6.08 16.37 -3.47
CA TRP A 77 -4.69 16.01 -3.76
C TRP A 77 -3.85 17.19 -4.23
N GLN A 78 -4.39 18.09 -5.05
CA GLN A 78 -3.70 19.34 -5.42
C GLN A 78 -3.33 20.16 -4.17
N ALA A 79 -4.26 20.28 -3.22
CA ALA A 79 -4.01 21.01 -1.98
C ALA A 79 -3.01 20.29 -1.05
N VAL A 80 -3.06 18.95 -0.97
CA VAL A 80 -2.10 18.13 -0.23
C VAL A 80 -0.68 18.30 -0.79
N ILE A 81 -0.52 18.23 -2.12
CA ILE A 81 0.77 18.40 -2.78
C ILE A 81 1.29 19.83 -2.57
N GLY A 82 0.42 20.84 -2.66
CA GLY A 82 0.80 22.23 -2.37
C GLY A 82 1.24 22.46 -0.93
N ASP A 83 0.66 21.76 0.05
CA ASP A 83 1.05 21.87 1.46
C ASP A 83 2.46 21.32 1.75
N LEU A 84 3.01 20.46 0.90
CA LEU A 84 4.38 19.95 1.04
C LEU A 84 5.42 21.08 1.03
N ALA A 85 5.14 22.21 0.36
CA ALA A 85 6.01 23.38 0.38
C ALA A 85 6.21 23.95 1.79
N ARG A 86 5.23 23.80 2.71
CA ARG A 86 5.34 24.23 4.11
C ARG A 86 6.35 23.39 4.91
N TYR A 87 6.67 22.21 4.39
CA TYR A 87 7.69 21.30 4.92
C TYR A 87 9.02 21.42 4.15
N GLY A 88 9.14 22.42 3.25
CA GLY A 88 10.33 22.63 2.44
C GLY A 88 10.49 21.63 1.30
N ILE A 89 9.43 20.94 0.90
CA ILE A 89 9.45 19.92 -0.16
C ILE A 89 8.80 20.52 -1.40
N GLU A 90 9.59 20.68 -2.47
CA GLU A 90 9.05 20.95 -3.80
C GLU A 90 8.51 19.65 -4.39
N ALA A 91 7.23 19.62 -4.75
CA ALA A 91 6.60 18.46 -5.33
C ALA A 91 5.59 18.85 -6.42
N GLU A 92 5.38 17.94 -7.35
CA GLU A 92 4.44 18.11 -8.46
C GLU A 92 3.79 16.78 -8.84
N THR A 93 2.68 16.88 -9.57
CA THR A 93 2.00 15.72 -10.16
C THR A 93 2.62 15.39 -11.51
N ARG A 94 3.05 14.14 -11.71
CA ARG A 94 3.54 13.61 -13.00
C ARG A 94 2.81 12.32 -13.35
N GLU A 95 2.94 11.86 -14.60
CA GLU A 95 2.48 10.54 -15.07
C GLU A 95 1.01 10.24 -14.71
N ALA A 96 0.15 11.26 -14.82
CA ALA A 96 -1.27 11.13 -14.53
C ALA A 96 -1.94 10.26 -15.61
N TRP A 97 -2.70 9.26 -15.16
CA TRP A 97 -3.52 8.40 -15.99
C TRP A 97 -4.94 8.36 -15.43
N GLU A 98 -5.90 8.51 -16.33
CA GLU A 98 -7.33 8.41 -16.05
C GLU A 98 -7.92 7.32 -16.94
N GLY A 99 -8.62 6.38 -16.31
CA GLY A 99 -9.42 5.37 -16.98
C GLY A 99 -10.83 5.37 -16.39
N GLU A 100 -11.69 4.52 -16.96
CA GLU A 100 -13.12 4.45 -16.60
C GLU A 100 -13.37 4.32 -15.10
N ASN A 101 -12.52 3.54 -14.41
CA ASN A 101 -12.72 3.13 -13.03
C ASN A 101 -11.49 3.41 -12.14
N GLY A 102 -10.56 4.21 -12.63
CA GLY A 102 -9.29 4.43 -11.93
C GLY A 102 -8.64 5.74 -12.32
N TYR A 103 -8.00 6.36 -11.36
CA TYR A 103 -7.14 7.52 -11.57
C TYR A 103 -5.84 7.29 -10.82
N SER A 104 -4.72 7.61 -11.46
CA SER A 104 -3.41 7.40 -10.85
C SER A 104 -2.42 8.44 -11.28
N PHE A 105 -1.47 8.76 -10.43
CA PHE A 105 -0.44 9.77 -10.70
C PHE A 105 0.75 9.58 -9.78
N ASP A 106 1.89 10.15 -10.16
CA ASP A 106 3.09 10.20 -9.34
C ASP A 106 3.14 11.56 -8.63
N VAL A 107 3.31 11.53 -7.30
CA VAL A 107 3.83 12.67 -6.55
C VAL A 107 5.35 12.64 -6.68
N SER A 108 5.88 13.41 -7.62
CA SER A 108 7.33 13.59 -7.82
C SER A 108 7.82 14.68 -6.89
N TYR A 109 8.88 14.44 -6.12
CA TYR A 109 9.32 15.37 -5.08
C TYR A 109 10.84 15.49 -4.97
N ARG A 110 11.29 16.67 -4.54
CA ARG A 110 12.68 16.98 -4.21
C ARG A 110 12.89 16.84 -2.71
N GLY A 111 13.19 15.61 -2.28
CA GLY A 111 13.48 15.27 -0.89
C GLY A 111 14.96 15.42 -0.51
N PRO A 112 15.32 15.08 0.73
CA PRO A 112 16.70 15.07 1.25
C PRO A 112 17.74 14.29 0.42
N LEU A 113 17.31 13.34 -0.42
CA LEU A 113 18.18 12.56 -1.30
C LEU A 113 18.35 13.18 -2.70
N TYR A 114 17.59 14.22 -3.04
CA TYR A 114 17.70 14.92 -4.31
C TYR A 114 19.06 15.61 -4.45
N ASP A 115 19.70 15.45 -5.61
CA ASP A 115 21.05 15.97 -5.87
C ASP A 115 21.12 16.99 -7.02
N GLY A 116 19.98 17.59 -7.38
CA GLY A 116 19.88 18.59 -8.45
C GLY A 116 19.58 18.01 -9.83
N ARG A 117 19.50 16.68 -9.97
CA ARG A 117 19.26 16.01 -11.27
C ARG A 117 17.85 15.44 -11.28
N ASP A 118 17.08 15.68 -12.34
CA ASP A 118 15.65 15.29 -12.37
C ASP A 118 15.42 13.80 -12.05
N ARG A 119 16.31 12.91 -12.51
CA ARG A 119 16.27 11.46 -12.23
C ARG A 119 16.44 11.05 -10.76
N THR A 120 16.87 11.97 -9.89
CA THR A 120 17.06 11.72 -8.45
C THR A 120 15.92 12.25 -7.60
N GLN A 121 14.86 12.77 -8.23
CA GLN A 121 13.61 13.03 -7.54
C GLN A 121 13.03 11.73 -6.97
N GLY A 122 12.51 11.81 -5.75
CA GLY A 122 11.73 10.74 -5.18
C GLY A 122 10.34 10.72 -5.82
N LYS A 123 9.68 9.57 -5.72
CA LYS A 123 8.29 9.41 -6.20
C LYS A 123 7.46 8.56 -5.27
N VAL A 124 6.20 8.94 -5.10
CA VAL A 124 5.13 8.14 -4.50
C VAL A 124 4.01 8.02 -5.52
N ARG A 125 3.69 6.79 -5.94
CA ARG A 125 2.52 6.56 -6.80
C ARG A 125 1.27 6.67 -5.94
N VAL A 126 0.25 7.36 -6.43
CA VAL A 126 -1.08 7.36 -5.85
C VAL A 126 -2.02 6.68 -6.84
N ASP A 127 -2.73 5.66 -6.38
CA ASP A 127 -3.71 4.92 -7.17
C ASP A 127 -5.09 5.03 -6.51
N LEU A 128 -6.04 5.62 -7.23
CA LEU A 128 -7.43 5.82 -6.80
C LEU A 128 -8.33 4.86 -7.58
N ASN A 129 -8.97 3.95 -6.85
CA ASN A 129 -10.07 3.14 -7.38
C ASN A 129 -11.37 3.94 -7.28
N LEU A 130 -11.96 4.24 -8.44
CA LEU A 130 -13.19 5.03 -8.58
C LEU A 130 -14.46 4.16 -8.67
N ARG A 131 -14.32 2.83 -8.60
CA ARG A 131 -15.48 1.94 -8.59
C ARG A 131 -16.29 2.15 -7.33
N ASP A 132 -17.60 2.25 -7.50
CA ASP A 132 -18.54 2.12 -6.41
C ASP A 132 -18.63 0.64 -6.03
N GLU A 133 -18.19 0.32 -4.80
CA GLU A 133 -18.24 -1.03 -4.27
C GLU A 133 -18.60 -0.99 -2.78
N SER A 134 -19.36 -1.98 -2.32
CA SER A 134 -19.64 -2.14 -0.89
C SER A 134 -18.34 -2.36 -0.13
N MET A 135 -18.11 -1.52 0.87
CA MET A 135 -16.90 -1.51 1.66
C MET A 135 -17.23 -1.28 3.12
N GLU A 136 -16.71 -2.13 3.98
CA GLU A 136 -16.63 -1.85 5.40
C GLU A 136 -15.32 -1.11 5.70
N VAL A 137 -15.45 0.00 6.43
CA VAL A 137 -14.32 0.87 6.79
C VAL A 137 -14.25 1.04 8.29
N GLN A 138 -13.06 1.39 8.75
CA GLN A 138 -12.83 1.77 10.13
C GLN A 138 -11.88 2.96 10.21
N ARG A 139 -11.92 3.67 11.35
CA ARG A 139 -10.98 4.74 11.66
C ARG A 139 -9.90 4.22 12.59
N GLN A 140 -8.65 4.48 12.23
CA GLN A 140 -7.48 4.01 12.98
C GLN A 140 -6.56 5.19 13.29
N LEU A 141 -6.10 5.27 14.55
CA LEU A 141 -5.08 6.23 14.95
C LEU A 141 -3.72 5.72 14.49
N VAL A 142 -3.10 6.46 13.58
CA VAL A 142 -1.72 6.24 13.14
C VAL A 142 -0.81 7.10 14.01
N SER A 143 0.20 6.47 14.61
CA SER A 143 1.27 7.13 15.34
C SER A 143 2.58 6.88 14.60
N PRO A 144 3.03 7.82 13.75
CA PRO A 144 4.26 7.67 12.97
C PRO A 144 5.47 7.46 13.87
N GLU A 145 6.48 6.77 13.35
CA GLU A 145 7.79 6.64 14.01
C GLU A 145 8.71 7.83 13.72
N TYR A 146 8.22 8.80 12.93
CA TYR A 146 8.94 9.98 12.49
C TYR A 146 8.47 11.21 13.28
N ASP A 147 9.42 11.90 13.91
CA ASP A 147 9.16 13.02 14.82
C ASP A 147 8.52 14.24 14.13
N ASP A 148 8.60 14.33 12.81
CA ASP A 148 8.10 15.43 12.00
C ASP A 148 6.66 15.23 11.50
N VAL A 149 6.06 14.07 11.79
CA VAL A 149 4.65 13.79 11.48
C VAL A 149 3.89 13.51 12.78
N ARG A 150 2.92 14.38 13.11
CA ARG A 150 2.07 14.19 14.30
C ARG A 150 1.11 13.01 14.11
N PRO A 151 0.66 12.33 15.19
CA PRO A 151 -0.38 11.32 15.10
C PRO A 151 -1.65 11.84 14.43
N PHE A 152 -2.30 10.99 13.64
CA PHE A 152 -3.48 11.34 12.86
C PHE A 152 -4.41 10.15 12.66
N VAL A 153 -5.68 10.42 12.34
CA VAL A 153 -6.70 9.38 12.13
C VAL A 153 -6.90 9.14 10.64
N ILE A 154 -6.82 7.89 10.22
CA ILE A 154 -7.06 7.43 8.85
C ILE A 154 -8.38 6.67 8.77
N THR A 155 -9.17 6.90 7.72
CA THR A 155 -10.21 5.95 7.26
C THR A 155 -9.56 4.87 6.39
N THR A 156 -9.64 3.61 6.80
CA THR A 156 -9.09 2.45 6.05
C THR A 156 -10.10 1.33 5.96
N LEU A 157 -9.92 0.41 5.00
CA LEU A 157 -10.67 -0.84 4.94
C LEU A 157 -10.50 -1.67 6.23
N THR A 158 -11.56 -2.39 6.60
CA THR A 158 -11.46 -3.39 7.68
C THR A 158 -10.49 -4.51 7.31
N PRO A 159 -9.95 -5.24 8.31
CA PRO A 159 -9.04 -6.38 8.09
C PRO A 159 -9.59 -7.42 7.11
N ALA A 160 -10.89 -7.73 7.23
CA ALA A 160 -11.58 -8.68 6.35
C ALA A 160 -11.59 -8.21 4.89
N HIS A 161 -11.94 -6.94 4.65
CA HIS A 161 -11.92 -6.35 3.30
C HIS A 161 -10.52 -6.28 2.71
N LEU A 162 -9.50 -5.90 3.50
CA LEU A 162 -8.12 -5.94 3.05
C LEU A 162 -7.71 -7.36 2.66
N LEU A 163 -8.05 -8.36 3.48
CA LEU A 163 -7.64 -9.74 3.23
C LEU A 163 -8.29 -10.26 1.95
N ALA A 164 -9.58 -10.01 1.79
CA ALA A 164 -10.31 -10.38 0.58
C ALA A 164 -9.71 -9.75 -0.69
N GLU A 165 -9.31 -8.47 -0.62
CA GLU A 165 -8.62 -7.82 -1.73
C GLU A 165 -7.25 -8.43 -2.03
N LYS A 166 -6.50 -8.86 -1.00
CA LYS A 166 -5.19 -9.53 -1.16
C LYS A 166 -5.30 -10.92 -1.75
N VAL A 167 -6.26 -11.72 -1.28
CA VAL A 167 -6.56 -13.04 -1.87
C VAL A 167 -6.97 -12.90 -3.33
N ARG A 168 -7.87 -11.96 -3.63
CA ARG A 168 -8.24 -11.64 -5.02
C ARG A 168 -7.01 -11.22 -5.84
N ALA A 169 -6.16 -10.33 -5.32
CA ALA A 169 -4.96 -9.89 -6.04
C ALA A 169 -3.97 -11.05 -6.30
N LEU A 170 -3.80 -11.96 -5.34
CA LEU A 170 -2.99 -13.17 -5.51
C LEU A 170 -3.51 -14.06 -6.64
N LEU A 171 -4.84 -14.26 -6.72
CA LEU A 171 -5.44 -15.13 -7.72
C LEU A 171 -5.49 -14.50 -9.12
N VAL A 172 -5.81 -13.20 -9.20
CA VAL A 172 -5.99 -12.49 -10.48
C VAL A 172 -4.65 -12.04 -11.04
N ARG A 173 -3.84 -11.34 -10.24
CA ARG A 173 -2.56 -10.75 -10.68
C ARG A 173 -1.38 -11.68 -10.39
N GLY A 174 -1.36 -12.30 -9.23
CA GLY A 174 -0.32 -13.23 -8.79
C GLY A 174 1.07 -12.63 -8.76
N LYS A 175 1.34 -11.73 -7.81
CA LYS A 175 2.71 -11.31 -7.48
C LYS A 175 3.15 -11.88 -6.12
N PRO A 176 4.45 -12.13 -5.90
CA PRO A 176 4.97 -12.58 -4.61
C PRO A 176 4.49 -11.74 -3.41
N ARG A 177 4.48 -10.41 -3.57
CA ARG A 177 3.95 -9.48 -2.57
C ARG A 177 2.50 -9.72 -2.14
N ASP A 178 1.66 -10.28 -3.02
CA ASP A 178 0.26 -10.57 -2.69
C ASP A 178 0.17 -11.78 -1.74
N LEU A 179 0.98 -12.83 -1.98
CA LEU A 179 1.09 -13.97 -1.07
C LEU A 179 1.74 -13.57 0.26
N TYR A 180 2.78 -12.73 0.24
CA TYR A 180 3.39 -12.23 1.47
C TYR A 180 2.37 -11.49 2.35
N ASP A 181 1.56 -10.61 1.74
CA ASP A 181 0.55 -9.85 2.47
C ASP A 181 -0.51 -10.79 3.07
N VAL A 182 -0.99 -11.79 2.32
CA VAL A 182 -1.90 -12.84 2.85
C VAL A 182 -1.26 -13.59 4.01
N TRP A 183 -0.02 -14.06 3.86
CA TRP A 183 0.71 -14.77 4.91
C TRP A 183 0.85 -13.92 6.18
N LEU A 184 1.19 -12.63 6.05
CA LEU A 184 1.32 -11.70 7.17
C LEU A 184 0.00 -11.55 7.93
N MET A 185 -1.11 -11.41 7.20
CA MET A 185 -2.44 -11.22 7.78
C MET A 185 -2.92 -12.48 8.50
N GLN A 186 -2.72 -13.65 7.88
CA GLN A 186 -3.04 -14.94 8.52
C GLN A 186 -2.17 -15.22 9.74
N SER A 187 -0.89 -14.86 9.69
CA SER A 187 0.03 -14.98 10.84
C SER A 187 -0.38 -14.09 12.02
N LYS A 188 -1.18 -13.04 11.78
CA LYS A 188 -1.80 -12.19 12.81
C LYS A 188 -3.18 -12.70 13.27
N GLY A 189 -3.64 -13.86 12.77
CA GLY A 189 -4.91 -14.46 13.13
C GLY A 189 -6.13 -13.74 12.53
N TRP A 190 -5.98 -13.04 11.42
CA TRP A 190 -7.10 -12.34 10.80
C TRP A 190 -8.05 -13.34 10.15
N PRO A 191 -9.38 -13.18 10.34
CA PRO A 191 -10.35 -14.14 9.84
C PRO A 191 -10.49 -14.04 8.32
N VAL A 192 -10.56 -15.19 7.66
CA VAL A 192 -10.87 -15.31 6.24
C VAL A 192 -12.39 -15.25 6.07
N ASP A 193 -12.87 -14.23 5.36
CA ASP A 193 -14.28 -14.12 4.98
C ASP A 193 -14.45 -14.58 3.52
N TRP A 194 -14.94 -15.81 3.35
CA TRP A 194 -15.15 -16.41 2.03
C TRP A 194 -16.27 -15.77 1.22
N VAL A 195 -17.30 -15.24 1.88
CA VAL A 195 -18.38 -14.53 1.20
C VAL A 195 -17.81 -13.27 0.56
N LEU A 196 -17.00 -12.53 1.33
CA LEU A 196 -16.36 -11.31 0.85
C LEU A 196 -15.31 -11.58 -0.22
N ILE A 197 -14.49 -12.63 -0.08
CA ILE A 197 -13.56 -13.07 -1.13
C ILE A 197 -14.31 -13.38 -2.42
N GLY A 198 -15.41 -14.13 -2.33
CA GLY A 198 -16.28 -14.45 -3.46
C GLY A 198 -16.80 -13.19 -4.16
N GLN A 199 -17.34 -12.23 -3.40
CA GLN A 199 -17.81 -10.94 -3.93
C GLN A 199 -16.69 -10.18 -4.66
N LYS A 200 -15.50 -10.08 -4.07
CA LYS A 200 -14.35 -9.39 -4.67
C LYS A 200 -13.84 -10.07 -5.94
N LEU A 201 -13.92 -11.40 -6.00
CA LEU A 201 -13.57 -12.21 -7.16
C LEU A 201 -14.60 -12.12 -8.31
N SER A 202 -15.89 -12.02 -7.99
CA SER A 202 -16.95 -11.83 -8.97
C SER A 202 -16.80 -10.56 -9.79
N LEU A 203 -16.18 -9.50 -9.23
CA LEU A 203 -15.84 -8.27 -9.97
C LEU A 203 -14.88 -8.49 -11.15
N TYR A 204 -14.22 -9.65 -11.19
CA TYR A 204 -13.28 -10.06 -12.25
C TYR A 204 -13.77 -11.29 -13.00
N ALA A 205 -15.05 -11.68 -12.82
CA ALA A 205 -15.65 -12.87 -13.41
C ALA A 205 -14.83 -14.16 -13.15
N GLN A 206 -14.12 -14.23 -12.02
CA GLN A 206 -13.20 -15.31 -11.69
C GLN A 206 -13.59 -15.96 -10.36
N PRO A 207 -14.42 -17.01 -10.33
CA PRO A 207 -14.76 -17.68 -9.08
C PRO A 207 -13.52 -18.34 -8.45
N PHE A 208 -13.53 -18.48 -7.12
CA PHE A 208 -12.44 -19.15 -6.43
C PHE A 208 -12.34 -20.63 -6.86
N SER A 209 -11.10 -21.10 -7.07
CA SER A 209 -10.80 -22.52 -7.26
C SER A 209 -9.47 -22.87 -6.56
N PRO A 210 -9.41 -24.00 -5.83
CA PRO A 210 -8.15 -24.50 -5.26
C PRO A 210 -7.04 -24.68 -6.30
N ASP A 211 -7.38 -25.13 -7.51
CA ASP A 211 -6.41 -25.33 -8.59
C ASP A 211 -5.82 -24.00 -9.07
N GLN A 212 -6.66 -22.95 -9.12
CA GLN A 212 -6.18 -21.60 -9.45
C GLN A 212 -5.25 -21.04 -8.37
N LEU A 213 -5.54 -21.33 -7.10
CA LEU A 213 -4.64 -20.97 -6.01
C LEU A 213 -3.28 -21.67 -6.18
N GLN A 214 -3.25 -22.99 -6.39
CA GLN A 214 -2.00 -23.71 -6.60
C GLN A 214 -1.23 -23.18 -7.81
N ALA A 215 -1.90 -22.98 -8.95
CA ALA A 215 -1.29 -22.40 -10.13
C ALA A 215 -0.73 -20.99 -9.88
N ALA A 216 -1.43 -20.16 -9.09
CA ALA A 216 -0.93 -18.83 -8.72
C ALA A 216 0.31 -18.92 -7.83
N LEU A 217 0.34 -19.85 -6.86
CA LEU A 217 1.48 -20.07 -5.96
C LEU A 217 2.71 -20.57 -6.75
N ASP A 218 2.54 -21.56 -7.61
CA ASP A 218 3.63 -22.10 -8.42
C ASP A 218 4.19 -21.05 -9.39
N ARG A 219 3.34 -20.18 -9.93
CA ARG A 219 3.75 -19.08 -10.82
C ARG A 219 4.62 -18.05 -10.13
N ILE A 220 4.35 -17.71 -8.86
CA ILE A 220 5.11 -16.67 -8.14
C ILE A 220 6.35 -17.19 -7.43
N ALA A 221 6.47 -18.51 -7.25
CA ALA A 221 7.58 -19.13 -6.52
C ALA A 221 8.98 -18.70 -7.05
N PRO A 222 9.23 -18.65 -8.38
CA PRO A 222 10.54 -18.27 -8.90
C PRO A 222 10.94 -16.82 -8.59
N ASP A 223 9.95 -15.93 -8.49
CA ASP A 223 10.17 -14.48 -8.29
C ASP A 223 10.13 -14.07 -6.81
N TRP A 224 9.86 -15.02 -5.90
CA TRP A 224 9.63 -14.74 -4.48
C TRP A 224 10.72 -13.89 -3.84
N GLU A 225 11.98 -14.31 -4.00
CA GLU A 225 13.09 -13.59 -3.40
C GLU A 225 13.37 -12.26 -4.10
N GLY A 226 13.30 -12.23 -5.43
CA GLY A 226 13.61 -11.04 -6.22
C GLY A 226 12.66 -9.89 -5.94
N ASP A 227 11.37 -10.17 -5.85
CA ASP A 227 10.32 -9.16 -5.62
C ASP A 227 10.32 -8.64 -4.17
N LEU A 228 10.60 -9.51 -3.19
CA LEU A 228 10.42 -9.17 -1.77
C LEU A 228 11.70 -8.69 -1.07
N ARG A 229 12.89 -9.17 -1.46
CA ARG A 229 14.16 -8.84 -0.78
C ARG A 229 14.47 -7.33 -0.73
N PRO A 230 14.18 -6.52 -1.76
CA PRO A 230 14.38 -5.07 -1.68
C PRO A 230 13.42 -4.36 -0.73
N LEU A 231 12.29 -5.01 -0.40
CA LEU A 231 11.17 -4.42 0.32
C LEU A 231 11.12 -4.88 1.79
N LEU A 232 11.86 -5.92 2.16
CA LEU A 232 11.82 -6.53 3.48
C LEU A 232 13.20 -6.56 4.12
N PRO A 233 13.29 -6.23 5.42
CA PRO A 233 14.53 -6.42 6.17
C PRO A 233 14.87 -7.90 6.37
N GLN A 234 13.84 -8.74 6.47
CA GLN A 234 13.96 -10.19 6.61
C GLN A 234 12.90 -10.85 5.74
N LEU A 235 13.37 -11.71 4.83
CA LEU A 235 12.52 -12.43 3.89
C LEU A 235 12.10 -13.77 4.50
N PRO A 236 10.79 -14.02 4.71
CA PRO A 236 10.31 -15.37 5.04
C PRO A 236 10.54 -16.34 3.87
N ARG A 237 10.70 -17.63 4.19
CA ARG A 237 10.81 -18.67 3.17
C ARG A 237 9.49 -18.79 2.41
N PHE A 238 9.57 -18.98 1.10
CA PHE A 238 8.38 -19.19 0.26
C PHE A 238 7.48 -20.31 0.81
N GLU A 239 8.07 -21.44 1.22
CA GLU A 239 7.32 -22.58 1.75
C GLU A 239 6.53 -22.27 3.03
N ASP A 240 7.02 -21.36 3.87
CA ASP A 240 6.27 -20.96 5.07
C ASP A 240 5.03 -20.13 4.68
N ALA A 241 5.15 -19.26 3.67
CA ALA A 241 4.03 -18.50 3.13
C ALA A 241 3.04 -19.38 2.38
N ARG A 242 3.53 -20.30 1.54
CA ARG A 242 2.74 -21.29 0.80
C ARG A 242 1.89 -22.13 1.75
N ARG A 243 2.51 -22.71 2.79
CA ARG A 243 1.81 -23.55 3.77
C ARG A 243 0.65 -22.82 4.45
N VAL A 244 0.84 -21.56 4.82
CA VAL A 244 -0.23 -20.75 5.43
C VAL A 244 -1.34 -20.48 4.41
N ALA A 245 -1.01 -20.18 3.16
CA ALA A 245 -2.04 -20.07 2.13
C ALA A 245 -2.83 -21.38 1.96
N ASP A 246 -2.14 -22.52 1.93
CA ASP A 246 -2.77 -23.84 1.81
C ASP A 246 -3.64 -24.20 3.02
N GLU A 247 -3.27 -23.76 4.22
CA GLU A 247 -4.02 -24.04 5.44
C GLU A 247 -5.29 -23.19 5.53
N TYR A 248 -5.19 -21.89 5.24
CA TYR A 248 -6.25 -20.92 5.51
C TYR A 248 -7.11 -20.58 4.29
N LEU A 249 -6.60 -20.76 3.06
CA LEU A 249 -7.35 -20.51 1.83
C LEU A 249 -8.01 -21.78 1.28
N LYS A 250 -8.70 -22.50 2.15
CA LYS A 250 -9.63 -23.59 1.79
C LYS A 250 -11.07 -23.16 2.08
N PRO A 251 -11.97 -23.11 1.08
CA PRO A 251 -13.39 -22.95 1.35
C PRO A 251 -13.84 -24.13 2.19
N GLY A 252 -14.49 -23.83 3.33
CA GLY A 252 -15.11 -24.82 4.20
C GLY A 252 -16.36 -25.45 3.59
#